data_AF-A0A3T0TT55-F1
#
_entry.id   AF-A0A3T0TT55-F1
#
_cell.length_a   1.000
_cell.length_b   1.000
_cell.length_c   1.000
_cell.angle_alpha   90.00
_cell.angle_beta   90.00
_cell.angle_gamma   90.00
#
_symmetry.space_group_name_H-M   'P 1'
#
loop_
_entity.id
_entity.type
_entity.pdbx_description
1 polymer ?
#
loop_
_entity_poly.entity_id
_entity_poly.type
_entity_poly.pdbx_seq_one_letter_code
_entity_poly.pdbx_strand_id
1 'polypeptide(L)'
;MNNQKIYVFAYASIQDPLFYENLLSNWKTKRPAVLNGYAKCIDSESNLLIKKDNSNKINGFVFEITKEELFMLDRWNKFPHYQRHIVNVMALDTNEMIENVQIYTKLEFGQVYLAPEDEPTLTTIYRNENEMNSFIEIEKLNKNFPIIDNAILYKVNEEQFNKIKNLKHPYLVLIIEDVVKKNYLFEHYAMIPLELKNEKFALMISFGQNKNLNSKFYYDAWENKDFNTSINILWKPLYEFDASFLAKSTPYKYINLRWDLTRKLPLFGAYNDKSFEYLVLDFDIDPLKRLNTLIEIIKKHSI
;
A
#
# COMPACT_ATOMS: atom_id res chain seq x y z
N MET A 1 -17.72 -9.50 -16.17
CA MET A 1 -16.31 -9.34 -15.75
C MET A 1 -15.68 -10.71 -15.82
N ASN A 2 -14.61 -10.89 -16.61
CA ASN A 2 -13.89 -12.16 -16.63
C ASN A 2 -13.31 -12.38 -15.22
N ASN A 3 -13.69 -13.49 -14.58
CA ASN A 3 -13.11 -13.95 -13.32
C ASN A 3 -11.65 -14.40 -13.57
N GLN A 4 -10.77 -13.44 -13.79
CA GLN A 4 -9.35 -13.72 -13.90
C GLN A 4 -8.87 -14.11 -12.50
N LYS A 5 -8.42 -15.36 -12.37
CA LYS A 5 -7.86 -15.87 -11.13
C LYS A 5 -6.64 -15.04 -10.75
N ILE A 6 -6.54 -14.68 -9.47
CA ILE A 6 -5.38 -13.97 -8.93
C ILE A 6 -4.61 -14.99 -8.09
N TYR A 7 -3.33 -15.14 -8.39
CA TYR A 7 -2.43 -16.00 -7.64
C TYR A 7 -1.41 -15.17 -6.89
N VAL A 8 -1.08 -15.58 -5.66
CA VAL A 8 0.00 -14.99 -4.86
C VAL A 8 0.96 -16.07 -4.37
N PHE A 9 2.27 -15.81 -4.47
CA PHE A 9 3.31 -16.67 -3.92
C PHE A 9 3.77 -16.11 -2.56
N ALA A 10 3.60 -16.91 -1.51
CA ALA A 10 4.00 -16.59 -0.16
C ALA A 10 5.30 -17.29 0.20
N TYR A 11 6.29 -16.51 0.62
CA TYR A 11 7.62 -17.00 1.07
C TYR A 11 8.00 -16.52 2.49
N ALA A 12 7.08 -15.80 3.14
CA ALA A 12 7.24 -15.14 4.45
C ALA A 12 5.94 -15.27 5.24
N SER A 13 5.61 -14.33 6.13
CA SER A 13 4.43 -14.37 7.05
C SER A 13 3.09 -14.82 6.45
N ILE A 14 2.82 -14.63 5.15
CA ILE A 14 1.57 -15.12 4.52
C ILE A 14 1.47 -16.66 4.52
N GLN A 15 2.59 -17.37 4.63
CA GLN A 15 2.62 -18.84 4.73
C GLN A 15 2.29 -19.37 6.13
N ASP A 16 2.12 -18.48 7.11
CA ASP A 16 1.75 -18.85 8.49
C ASP A 16 0.26 -19.27 8.54
N PRO A 17 -0.07 -20.43 9.13
CA PRO A 17 -1.46 -20.86 9.34
C PRO A 17 -2.34 -19.81 9.99
N LEU A 18 -1.84 -19.09 11.00
CA LEU A 18 -2.60 -18.05 11.68
C LEU A 18 -3.05 -16.97 10.70
N PHE A 19 -2.21 -16.62 9.72
CA PHE A 19 -2.55 -15.67 8.67
C PHE A 19 -3.56 -16.26 7.68
N TYR A 20 -3.19 -17.32 6.96
CA TYR A 20 -3.97 -17.74 5.80
C TYR A 20 -5.31 -18.38 6.18
N GLU A 21 -5.41 -19.05 7.35
CA GLU A 21 -6.66 -19.69 7.78
C GLU A 21 -7.71 -18.67 8.22
N ASN A 22 -7.27 -17.50 8.69
CA ASN A 22 -8.15 -16.44 9.15
C ASN A 22 -8.56 -15.44 8.07
N LEU A 23 -7.74 -15.27 7.03
CA LEU A 23 -7.85 -14.13 6.11
C LEU A 23 -8.08 -14.51 4.64
N LEU A 24 -7.67 -15.69 4.19
CA LEU A 24 -7.83 -16.10 2.79
C LEU A 24 -9.00 -17.08 2.66
N SER A 25 -9.97 -16.80 1.79
CA SER A 25 -11.16 -17.63 1.61
C SER A 25 -10.86 -19.02 1.04
N ASN A 26 -9.88 -19.12 0.13
CA ASN A 26 -9.54 -20.35 -0.60
C ASN A 26 -8.26 -21.03 -0.11
N TRP A 27 -7.84 -20.78 1.14
CA TRP A 27 -6.55 -21.26 1.68
C TRP A 27 -6.35 -22.78 1.58
N LYS A 28 -7.43 -23.57 1.60
CA LYS A 28 -7.38 -25.05 1.47
C LYS A 28 -6.83 -25.52 0.12
N THR A 29 -6.84 -24.64 -0.87
CA THR A 29 -6.29 -24.90 -2.22
C THR A 29 -4.84 -24.47 -2.36
N LYS A 30 -4.16 -24.10 -1.25
CA LYS A 30 -2.75 -23.71 -1.29
C LYS A 30 -1.89 -24.84 -1.86
N ARG A 31 -0.93 -24.48 -2.72
CA ARG A 31 -0.07 -25.44 -3.42
C ARG A 31 1.38 -25.18 -3.05
N PRO A 32 2.15 -26.20 -2.63
CA PRO A 32 3.58 -26.03 -2.43
C PRO A 32 4.23 -25.67 -3.77
N ALA A 33 5.09 -24.66 -3.77
CA ALA A 33 5.69 -24.14 -5.00
C ALA A 33 7.11 -23.63 -4.76
N VAL A 34 7.85 -23.48 -5.86
CA VAL A 34 9.20 -22.92 -5.84
C VAL A 34 9.36 -21.80 -6.87
N LEU A 35 10.00 -20.72 -6.45
CA LEU A 35 10.45 -19.62 -7.30
C LEU A 35 11.94 -19.83 -7.61
N ASN A 36 12.26 -20.23 -8.84
CA ASN A 36 13.63 -20.43 -9.30
C ASN A 36 14.27 -19.12 -9.78
N GLY A 37 15.59 -18.98 -9.60
CA GLY A 37 16.34 -17.82 -10.07
C GLY A 37 16.25 -16.62 -9.13
N TYR A 38 15.90 -16.86 -7.86
CA TYR A 38 15.81 -15.85 -6.83
C TYR A 38 16.39 -16.38 -5.52
N ALA A 39 16.98 -15.46 -4.75
CA ALA A 39 17.41 -15.69 -3.38
C ALA A 39 16.57 -14.87 -2.42
N LYS A 40 16.30 -15.44 -1.24
CA LYS A 40 15.73 -14.73 -0.10
C LYS A 40 16.86 -13.95 0.58
N CYS A 41 16.66 -12.66 0.80
CA CYS A 41 17.68 -11.76 1.29
C CYS A 41 17.17 -10.87 2.43
N ILE A 42 18.10 -10.29 3.18
CA ILE A 42 17.85 -9.32 4.24
C ILE A 42 18.65 -8.05 3.95
N ASP A 43 18.04 -6.88 4.10
CA ASP A 43 18.72 -5.59 3.97
C ASP A 43 19.33 -5.08 5.29
N SER A 44 19.96 -3.91 5.27
CA SER A 44 20.62 -3.34 6.47
C SER A 44 19.66 -2.94 7.59
N GLU A 45 18.37 -2.79 7.27
CA GLU A 45 17.29 -2.57 8.24
C GLU A 45 16.64 -3.89 8.70
N SER A 46 17.25 -5.02 8.32
CA SER A 46 16.74 -6.35 8.61
C SER A 46 15.35 -6.64 8.02
N ASN A 47 15.02 -5.98 6.90
CA ASN A 47 13.82 -6.29 6.14
C ASN A 47 14.08 -7.45 5.17
N LEU A 48 13.09 -8.33 5.06
CA LEU A 48 13.12 -9.44 4.12
C LEU A 48 12.78 -8.97 2.69
N LEU A 49 13.59 -9.34 1.71
CA LEU A 49 13.36 -9.07 0.30
C LEU A 49 13.81 -10.25 -0.57
N ILE A 50 13.59 -10.16 -1.88
CA ILE A 50 14.07 -11.16 -2.84
C ILE A 50 14.95 -10.47 -3.88
N LYS A 51 16.05 -11.10 -4.26
CA LYS A 51 16.91 -10.64 -5.36
C LYS A 51 17.03 -11.74 -6.40
N LYS A 52 17.22 -11.35 -7.66
CA LYS A 52 17.52 -12.31 -8.73
C LYS A 52 18.85 -12.98 -8.43
N ASP A 53 18.86 -14.30 -8.50
CA ASP A 53 20.03 -15.14 -8.31
C ASP A 53 19.78 -16.50 -8.96
N ASN A 54 20.44 -16.75 -10.10
CA ASN A 54 20.22 -17.94 -10.92
C ASN A 54 20.64 -19.24 -10.23
N SER A 55 21.45 -19.17 -9.18
CA SER A 55 21.93 -20.33 -8.44
C SER A 55 21.00 -20.73 -7.29
N ASN A 56 20.03 -19.88 -6.96
CA ASN A 56 19.18 -20.03 -5.80
C ASN A 56 17.70 -20.21 -6.18
N LYS A 57 16.95 -20.71 -5.20
CA LYS A 57 15.51 -20.90 -5.29
C LYS A 57 14.84 -20.58 -3.97
N ILE A 58 13.57 -20.18 -4.02
CA ILE A 58 12.77 -19.87 -2.83
C ILE A 58 11.60 -20.84 -2.79
N ASN A 59 11.50 -21.62 -1.70
CA ASN A 59 10.33 -22.46 -1.43
C ASN A 59 9.22 -21.64 -0.77
N GLY A 60 7.97 -21.98 -1.07
CA GLY A 60 6.81 -21.31 -0.51
C GLY A 60 5.50 -21.98 -0.92
N PHE A 61 4.41 -21.22 -0.84
CA PHE A 61 3.08 -21.67 -1.25
C PHE A 61 2.43 -20.68 -2.21
N VAL A 62 1.69 -21.20 -3.19
CA VAL A 62 0.78 -20.41 -4.02
C VAL A 62 -0.63 -20.49 -3.47
N PHE A 63 -1.29 -19.34 -3.39
CA PHE A 63 -2.71 -19.22 -3.04
C PHE A 63 -3.48 -18.61 -4.21
N GLU A 64 -4.68 -19.14 -4.49
CA GLU A 64 -5.70 -18.46 -5.29
C GLU A 64 -6.46 -17.48 -4.37
N ILE A 65 -6.53 -16.21 -4.74
CA ILE A 65 -7.11 -15.15 -3.91
C ILE A 65 -8.12 -14.31 -4.68
N THR A 66 -8.99 -13.61 -3.96
CA THR A 66 -9.88 -12.60 -4.51
C THR A 66 -9.18 -11.25 -4.70
N LYS A 67 -9.87 -10.33 -5.35
CA LYS A 67 -9.41 -8.94 -5.53
C LYS A 67 -9.35 -8.18 -4.20
N GLU A 68 -10.33 -8.38 -3.34
CA GLU A 68 -10.39 -7.81 -1.99
C GLU A 68 -9.24 -8.33 -1.12
N GLU A 69 -8.96 -9.64 -1.21
CA GLU A 69 -7.83 -10.27 -0.53
C GLU A 69 -6.49 -9.73 -1.06
N LEU A 70 -6.35 -9.46 -2.36
CA LEU A 70 -5.16 -8.80 -2.90
C LEU A 70 -4.92 -7.42 -2.25
N PHE A 71 -5.96 -6.60 -2.09
CA PHE A 71 -5.83 -5.31 -1.40
C PHE A 71 -5.54 -5.46 0.09
N MET A 72 -6.06 -6.50 0.74
CA MET A 72 -5.68 -6.83 2.12
C MET A 72 -4.20 -7.20 2.22
N LEU A 73 -3.67 -7.95 1.26
CA LEU A 73 -2.23 -8.26 1.19
C LEU A 73 -1.39 -7.02 0.89
N ASP A 74 -1.87 -6.08 0.08
CA ASP A 74 -1.22 -4.77 -0.12
C ASP A 74 -1.10 -4.03 1.23
N ARG A 75 -2.17 -3.99 2.04
CA ARG A 75 -2.15 -3.37 3.39
C ARG A 75 -1.22 -4.10 4.36
N TRP A 76 -1.30 -5.44 4.41
CA TRP A 76 -0.40 -6.26 5.23
C TRP A 76 1.05 -5.93 4.91
N ASN A 77 1.40 -5.87 3.62
CA ASN A 77 2.74 -5.57 3.12
C ASN A 77 3.08 -4.07 3.06
N LYS A 78 2.27 -3.19 3.65
CA LYS A 78 2.55 -1.75 3.72
C LYS A 78 2.77 -1.12 2.33
N PHE A 79 2.08 -1.61 1.29
CA PHE A 79 2.17 -1.07 -0.06
C PHE A 79 1.94 0.46 -0.03
N PRO A 80 2.75 1.27 -0.73
CA PRO A 80 3.71 0.92 -1.77
C PRO A 80 5.14 0.61 -1.29
N HIS A 81 5.39 0.48 0.01
CA HIS A 81 6.73 0.21 0.54
C HIS A 81 7.28 -1.15 0.08
N TYR A 82 6.46 -2.20 0.19
CA TYR A 82 6.65 -3.44 -0.55
C TYR A 82 5.74 -3.41 -1.78
N GLN A 83 6.36 -3.62 -2.94
CA GLN A 83 5.73 -3.59 -4.23
C GLN A 83 5.36 -4.99 -4.70
N ARG A 84 4.33 -5.06 -5.54
CA ARG A 84 3.94 -6.27 -6.25
C ARG A 84 4.82 -6.47 -7.47
N HIS A 85 5.31 -7.70 -7.63
CA HIS A 85 5.97 -8.17 -8.84
C HIS A 85 5.23 -9.39 -9.37
N ILE A 86 5.29 -9.58 -10.68
CA ILE A 86 4.74 -10.74 -11.34
C ILE A 86 5.88 -11.71 -11.63
N VAL A 87 5.70 -12.97 -11.21
CA VAL A 87 6.65 -14.06 -11.41
C VAL A 87 5.93 -15.32 -11.87
N ASN A 88 6.71 -16.29 -12.35
CA ASN A 88 6.24 -17.64 -12.61
C ASN A 88 6.86 -18.57 -11.57
N VAL A 89 6.05 -19.49 -11.02
CA VAL A 89 6.47 -20.41 -9.94
C VAL A 89 6.04 -21.83 -10.24
N MET A 90 6.91 -22.79 -9.94
CA MET A 90 6.69 -24.20 -10.25
C MET A 90 5.96 -24.85 -9.09
N ALA A 91 4.76 -25.36 -9.34
CA ALA A 91 3.99 -26.11 -8.36
C ALA A 91 4.61 -27.49 -8.17
N LEU A 92 4.94 -27.85 -6.94
CA LEU A 92 5.69 -29.08 -6.64
C LEU A 92 4.82 -30.33 -6.64
N ASP A 93 3.50 -30.16 -6.49
CA ASP A 93 2.51 -31.23 -6.49
C ASP A 93 2.20 -31.77 -7.90
N THR A 94 2.18 -30.90 -8.91
CA THR A 94 1.90 -31.29 -10.32
C THR A 94 3.06 -31.07 -11.27
N ASN A 95 4.15 -30.42 -10.83
CA ASN A 95 5.26 -30.00 -11.68
C ASN A 95 4.84 -29.03 -12.81
N GLU A 96 3.74 -28.31 -12.63
CA GLU A 96 3.24 -27.31 -13.58
C GLU A 96 3.80 -25.92 -13.27
N MET A 97 3.99 -25.14 -14.33
CA MET A 97 4.29 -23.72 -14.21
C MET A 97 3.01 -22.94 -13.95
N ILE A 98 2.93 -22.25 -12.81
CA ILE A 98 1.87 -21.28 -12.54
C ILE A 98 2.40 -19.91 -12.96
N GLU A 99 1.75 -19.32 -13.96
CA GLU A 99 2.13 -18.04 -14.54
C GLU A 99 1.40 -16.87 -13.86
N ASN A 100 1.97 -15.67 -14.02
CA ASN A 100 1.36 -14.42 -13.57
C ASN A 100 1.07 -14.34 -12.07
N VAL A 101 1.94 -14.93 -11.24
CA VAL A 101 1.79 -14.99 -9.79
C VAL A 101 2.34 -13.72 -9.15
N GLN A 102 1.53 -13.09 -8.29
CA GLN A 102 1.93 -11.92 -7.52
C GLN A 102 2.89 -12.32 -6.41
N ILE A 103 3.96 -11.56 -6.23
CA ILE A 103 4.89 -11.68 -5.11
C ILE A 103 5.19 -10.29 -4.57
N TYR A 104 5.34 -10.17 -3.26
CA TYR A 104 5.69 -8.90 -2.61
C TYR A 104 7.18 -8.85 -2.36
N THR A 105 7.82 -7.75 -2.74
CA THR A 105 9.20 -7.47 -2.33
C THR A 105 9.44 -5.97 -2.25
N LYS A 106 10.62 -5.54 -1.82
CA LYS A 106 10.98 -4.11 -1.72
C LYS A 106 12.34 -3.86 -2.37
N LEU A 107 12.58 -2.60 -2.70
CA LEU A 107 13.94 -2.14 -3.02
C LEU A 107 14.81 -2.26 -1.78
N GLU A 108 16.04 -2.76 -1.96
CA GLU A 108 17.00 -2.88 -0.88
C GLU A 108 17.35 -1.53 -0.25
N PHE A 109 17.61 -1.55 1.06
CA PHE A 109 18.21 -0.42 1.76
C PHE A 109 19.58 -0.80 2.31
N GLY A 110 20.61 -0.10 1.84
CA GLY A 110 21.99 -0.40 2.22
C GLY A 110 22.50 -1.71 1.62
N GLN A 111 23.29 -2.44 2.40
CA GLN A 111 23.83 -3.75 2.01
C GLN A 111 22.78 -4.85 2.14
N VAL A 112 22.93 -5.88 1.30
CA VAL A 112 22.03 -7.03 1.21
C VAL A 112 22.81 -8.31 1.50
N TYR A 113 22.23 -9.17 2.32
CA TYR A 113 22.79 -10.47 2.68
C TYR A 113 21.79 -11.59 2.36
N LEU A 114 22.28 -12.80 2.11
CA LEU A 114 21.40 -13.97 2.02
C LEU A 114 20.75 -14.21 3.38
N ALA A 115 19.46 -14.52 3.36
CA ALA A 115 18.76 -14.92 4.59
C ALA A 115 19.25 -16.33 5.02
N PRO A 116 19.41 -16.59 6.32
CA PRO A 116 19.73 -17.93 6.82
C PRO A 116 18.70 -18.98 6.38
N GLU A 117 19.15 -20.20 6.08
CA GLU A 117 18.25 -21.32 5.68
C GLU A 117 17.40 -21.82 6.86
N ASP A 118 17.97 -21.85 8.06
CA ASP A 118 17.43 -22.47 9.28
C ASP A 118 16.64 -21.51 10.18
N GLU A 119 16.19 -20.37 9.67
CA GLU A 119 15.23 -19.53 10.41
C GLU A 119 13.83 -19.69 9.78
N PRO A 120 12.99 -20.60 10.32
CA PRO A 120 11.58 -20.74 9.90
C PRO A 120 10.80 -19.43 10.08
N THR A 121 11.37 -18.51 10.82
CA THR A 121 10.78 -17.28 11.28
C THR A 121 11.90 -16.27 11.47
N LEU A 122 12.50 -15.81 10.38
CA LEU A 122 12.50 -14.35 10.23
C LEU A 122 11.04 -13.96 10.07
N THR A 123 10.32 -13.99 11.20
CA THR A 123 9.44 -12.90 11.54
C THR A 123 10.30 -11.70 11.18
N THR A 124 10.03 -11.11 10.02
CA THR A 124 10.36 -9.71 9.78
C THR A 124 10.17 -9.05 11.13
N ILE A 125 11.12 -8.26 11.62
CA ILE A 125 11.14 -7.65 12.96
C ILE A 125 9.86 -6.81 13.27
N TYR A 126 8.87 -6.86 12.38
CA TYR A 126 7.58 -6.24 12.28
C TYR A 126 6.35 -7.16 12.33
N ARG A 127 6.47 -8.49 12.56
CA ARG A 127 5.30 -9.38 12.53
C ARG A 127 5.39 -10.54 13.53
N ASN A 128 5.34 -10.22 14.82
CA ASN A 128 5.05 -11.22 15.84
C ASN A 128 3.55 -11.60 15.84
N GLU A 129 3.19 -12.62 16.61
CA GLU A 129 1.81 -13.11 16.71
C GLU A 129 0.81 -12.01 17.13
N ASN A 130 1.21 -11.06 17.98
CA ASN A 130 0.34 -9.96 18.42
C ASN A 130 0.01 -9.00 17.27
N GLU A 131 0.98 -8.66 16.44
CA GLU A 131 0.76 -7.81 15.25
C GLU A 131 -0.11 -8.52 14.21
N MET A 132 0.07 -9.84 14.04
CA MET A 132 -0.78 -10.67 13.18
C MET A 132 -2.23 -10.68 13.66
N ASN A 133 -2.45 -10.96 14.95
CA ASN A 133 -3.78 -10.97 15.56
C ASN A 133 -4.46 -9.59 15.46
N SER A 134 -3.72 -8.51 15.74
CA SER A 134 -4.22 -7.14 15.61
C SER A 134 -4.66 -6.83 14.18
N PHE A 135 -3.88 -7.24 13.18
CA PHE A 135 -4.24 -7.07 11.78
C PHE A 135 -5.49 -7.88 11.41
N ILE A 136 -5.57 -9.13 11.85
CA ILE A 136 -6.74 -10.00 11.62
C ILE A 136 -8.01 -9.37 12.20
N GLU A 137 -7.95 -8.84 13.42
CA GLU A 137 -9.08 -8.18 14.07
C GLU A 137 -9.53 -6.93 13.30
N ILE A 138 -8.59 -6.07 12.90
CA ILE A 138 -8.89 -4.85 12.14
C ILE A 138 -9.54 -5.18 10.80
N GLU A 139 -9.02 -6.15 10.05
CA GLU A 139 -9.58 -6.54 8.75
C GLU A 139 -10.98 -7.14 8.89
N LYS A 140 -11.24 -7.90 9.96
CA LYS A 140 -12.59 -8.41 10.27
C LYS A 140 -13.56 -7.29 10.61
N LEU A 141 -13.14 -6.31 11.42
CA LEU A 141 -13.96 -5.14 11.78
C LEU A 141 -14.29 -4.27 10.56
N ASN A 142 -13.33 -4.11 9.65
CA ASN A 142 -13.45 -3.25 8.48
C ASN A 142 -13.94 -4.00 7.23
N LYS A 143 -14.39 -5.24 7.34
CA LYS A 143 -14.75 -6.09 6.17
C LYS A 143 -15.72 -5.44 5.17
N ASN A 144 -16.62 -4.58 5.67
CA ASN A 144 -17.64 -3.90 4.87
C ASN A 144 -17.29 -2.45 4.54
N PHE A 145 -16.10 -1.98 4.91
CA PHE A 145 -15.66 -0.64 4.57
C PHE A 145 -15.24 -0.58 3.09
N PRO A 146 -15.33 0.60 2.47
CA PRO A 146 -14.84 0.79 1.11
C PRO A 146 -13.32 0.68 1.06
N ILE A 147 -12.82 0.31 -0.12
CA ILE A 147 -11.39 0.35 -0.43
C ILE A 147 -11.08 1.68 -1.12
N ILE A 148 -10.06 2.38 -0.63
CA ILE A 148 -9.77 3.77 -1.00
C ILE A 148 -8.30 3.94 -1.34
N ASP A 149 -8.01 4.56 -2.48
CA ASP A 149 -6.74 5.26 -2.68
C ASP A 149 -6.92 6.72 -2.25
N ASN A 150 -6.07 7.21 -1.36
CA ASN A 150 -6.09 8.60 -0.89
C ASN A 150 -4.89 9.36 -1.45
N ALA A 151 -5.15 10.53 -2.02
CA ALA A 151 -4.17 11.42 -2.60
C ALA A 151 -4.24 12.82 -1.95
N ILE A 152 -3.12 13.32 -1.45
CA ILE A 152 -2.99 14.66 -0.88
C ILE A 152 -1.95 15.41 -1.71
N LEU A 153 -2.34 16.55 -2.28
CA LEU A 153 -1.52 17.30 -3.20
C LEU A 153 -0.95 18.54 -2.51
N TYR A 154 0.37 18.76 -2.57
CA TYR A 154 1.04 19.95 -2.05
C TYR A 154 1.70 20.72 -3.19
N LYS A 155 1.58 22.05 -3.20
CA LYS A 155 2.42 22.89 -4.07
C LYS A 155 3.83 22.92 -3.52
N VAL A 156 4.82 22.80 -4.39
CA VAL A 156 6.25 22.83 -4.02
C VAL A 156 7.03 23.73 -4.97
N ASN A 157 8.15 24.24 -4.50
CA ASN A 157 9.09 24.99 -5.32
C ASN A 157 10.01 24.06 -6.14
N GLU A 158 10.81 24.65 -7.03
CA GLU A 158 11.76 23.95 -7.90
C GLU A 158 12.74 23.05 -7.13
N GLU A 159 13.30 23.58 -6.04
CA GLU A 159 14.29 22.88 -5.23
C GLU A 159 13.69 21.63 -4.57
N GLN A 160 12.53 21.80 -3.94
CA GLN A 160 11.75 20.72 -3.33
C GLN A 160 11.37 19.66 -4.37
N PHE A 161 10.84 20.08 -5.51
CA PHE A 161 10.46 19.16 -6.59
C PHE A 161 11.64 18.31 -7.06
N ASN A 162 12.80 18.93 -7.28
CA ASN A 162 14.00 18.22 -7.69
C ASN A 162 14.54 17.28 -6.60
N LYS A 163 14.43 17.63 -5.32
CA LYS A 163 14.76 16.71 -4.22
C LYS A 163 13.86 15.47 -4.26
N ILE A 164 12.54 15.66 -4.38
CA ILE A 164 11.55 14.58 -4.41
C ILE A 164 11.80 13.64 -5.60
N LYS A 165 12.06 14.21 -6.79
CA LYS A 165 12.33 13.46 -8.01
C LYS A 165 13.53 12.51 -7.91
N ASN A 166 14.50 12.82 -7.04
CA ASN A 166 15.71 12.03 -6.87
C ASN A 166 15.63 11.04 -5.69
N LEU A 167 14.50 10.93 -5.00
CA LEU A 167 14.32 9.97 -3.91
C LEU A 167 14.23 8.54 -4.47
N LYS A 168 15.09 7.66 -3.97
CA LYS A 168 15.01 6.21 -4.25
C LYS A 168 13.94 5.52 -3.41
N HIS A 169 13.72 6.00 -2.18
CA HIS A 169 12.76 5.47 -1.22
C HIS A 169 11.83 6.58 -0.74
N PRO A 170 10.86 7.02 -1.55
CA PRO A 170 9.99 8.17 -1.24
C PRO A 170 8.84 7.79 -0.29
N TYR A 171 9.11 6.92 0.69
CA TYR A 171 8.09 6.34 1.55
C TYR A 171 8.02 7.05 2.90
N LEU A 172 6.80 7.24 3.38
CA LEU A 172 6.51 7.94 4.61
C LEU A 172 5.18 7.50 5.18
N VAL A 173 4.97 7.79 6.46
CA VAL A 173 3.72 7.49 7.17
C VAL A 173 3.05 8.80 7.54
N LEU A 174 1.74 8.86 7.28
CA LEU A 174 0.85 9.86 7.84
C LEU A 174 0.36 9.37 9.20
N ILE A 175 0.50 10.24 10.20
CA ILE A 175 -0.03 10.04 11.55
C ILE A 175 -0.99 11.18 11.82
N ILE A 176 -2.27 10.85 12.03
CA ILE A 176 -3.28 11.80 12.52
C ILE A 176 -3.67 11.37 13.93
N GLU A 177 -3.41 12.23 14.91
CA GLU A 177 -3.74 12.01 16.31
C GLU A 177 -4.88 12.94 16.73
N ASP A 178 -5.95 12.36 17.26
CA ASP A 178 -6.94 13.08 18.05
C ASP A 178 -6.44 13.12 19.50
N VAL A 179 -5.86 14.26 19.90
CA VAL A 179 -5.18 14.42 21.20
C VAL A 179 -6.16 14.24 22.37
N VAL A 180 -7.43 14.60 22.17
CA VAL A 180 -8.45 14.55 23.24
C VAL A 180 -8.98 13.13 23.40
N LYS A 181 -9.30 12.45 22.29
CA LYS A 181 -9.84 11.08 22.31
C LYS A 181 -8.77 10.00 22.35
N LYS A 182 -7.50 10.35 22.17
CA LYS A 182 -6.35 9.44 22.05
C LYS A 182 -6.54 8.40 20.96
N ASN A 183 -7.16 8.82 19.85
CA ASN A 183 -7.31 8.00 18.66
C ASN A 183 -6.21 8.34 17.67
N TYR A 184 -5.73 7.32 16.95
CA TYR A 184 -4.66 7.47 15.98
C TYR A 184 -5.04 6.84 14.65
N LEU A 185 -4.66 7.51 13.57
CA LEU A 185 -4.68 7.00 12.22
C LEU A 185 -3.24 6.89 11.72
N PHE A 186 -2.86 5.70 11.26
CA PHE A 186 -1.56 5.42 10.67
C PHE A 186 -1.72 4.92 9.24
N GLU A 187 -1.09 5.59 8.29
CA GLU A 187 -1.24 5.27 6.88
C GLU A 187 0.07 5.40 6.12
N HIS A 188 0.38 4.38 5.31
CA HIS A 188 1.56 4.39 4.45
C HIS A 188 1.30 5.15 3.15
N TYR A 189 2.22 6.05 2.80
CA TYR A 189 2.20 6.86 1.59
C TYR A 189 3.50 6.71 0.80
N ALA A 190 3.41 6.95 -0.51
CA ALA A 190 4.53 7.37 -1.33
C ALA A 190 4.40 8.87 -1.66
N MET A 191 5.53 9.55 -1.76
CA MET A 191 5.65 10.91 -2.29
C MET A 191 6.09 10.85 -3.75
N ILE A 192 5.28 11.38 -4.66
CA ILE A 192 5.55 11.37 -6.09
C ILE A 192 5.67 12.81 -6.59
N PRO A 193 6.74 13.17 -7.35
CA PRO A 193 6.80 14.47 -7.99
C PRO A 193 5.79 14.53 -9.13
N LEU A 194 4.98 15.58 -9.17
CA LEU A 194 3.97 15.76 -10.20
C LEU A 194 4.04 17.18 -10.76
N GLU A 195 4.19 17.32 -12.08
CA GLU A 195 4.20 18.62 -12.77
C GLU A 195 2.96 18.72 -13.66
N LEU A 196 2.17 19.76 -13.47
CA LEU A 196 0.92 19.98 -14.19
C LEU A 196 0.76 21.46 -14.55
N LYS A 197 0.55 21.77 -15.83
CA LYS A 197 0.43 23.14 -16.37
C LYS A 197 1.53 24.11 -15.86
N ASN A 198 2.77 23.62 -15.81
CA ASN A 198 3.97 24.34 -15.30
C ASN A 198 3.97 24.60 -13.78
N GLU A 199 3.00 24.09 -13.02
CA GLU A 199 3.05 24.07 -11.56
C GLU A 199 3.64 22.75 -11.07
N LYS A 200 4.42 22.82 -9.98
CA LYS A 200 5.13 21.69 -9.39
C LYS A 200 4.48 21.29 -8.08
N PHE A 201 4.28 19.99 -7.93
CA PHE A 201 3.58 19.40 -6.81
C PHE A 201 4.34 18.21 -6.22
N ALA A 202 4.13 18.01 -4.92
CA ALA A 202 4.32 16.73 -4.27
C ALA A 202 2.95 16.05 -4.12
N LEU A 203 2.76 14.92 -4.79
CA LEU A 203 1.60 14.07 -4.63
C LEU A 203 1.90 13.01 -3.57
N MET A 204 1.22 13.10 -2.43
CA MET A 204 1.22 12.05 -1.43
C MET A 204 0.12 11.07 -1.80
N ILE A 205 0.46 9.79 -2.02
CA ILE A 205 -0.55 8.77 -2.32
C ILE A 205 -0.44 7.53 -1.43
N SER A 206 -1.58 7.11 -0.88
CA SER A 206 -1.79 5.83 -0.22
C SER A 206 -2.76 4.99 -1.05
N PHE A 207 -2.54 3.68 -1.11
CA PHE A 207 -3.32 2.79 -1.96
C PHE A 207 -4.09 1.75 -1.15
N GLY A 208 -5.26 1.36 -1.65
CA GLY A 208 -5.99 0.18 -1.22
C GLY A 208 -6.36 0.13 0.25
N GLN A 209 -6.60 1.29 0.88
CA GLN A 209 -6.90 1.41 2.30
C GLN A 209 -8.34 0.99 2.59
N ASN A 210 -8.56 0.16 3.62
CA ASN A 210 -9.88 -0.36 3.97
C ASN A 210 -10.46 0.42 5.17
N LYS A 211 -11.10 1.55 4.90
CA LYS A 211 -11.52 2.53 5.92
C LYS A 211 -12.69 3.36 5.45
N ASN A 212 -13.53 3.81 6.38
CA ASN A 212 -14.66 4.69 6.09
C ASN A 212 -14.29 6.19 6.24
N LEU A 213 -13.13 6.60 5.70
CA LEU A 213 -12.67 7.99 5.71
C LEU A 213 -12.70 8.55 4.27
N ASN A 214 -13.42 9.64 4.06
CA ASN A 214 -13.53 10.29 2.76
C ASN A 214 -12.57 11.49 2.63
N SER A 215 -12.50 12.10 1.46
CA SER A 215 -11.64 13.25 1.20
C SER A 215 -12.01 14.47 2.07
N LYS A 216 -13.28 14.58 2.51
CA LYS A 216 -13.74 15.68 3.37
C LYS A 216 -13.12 15.57 4.76
N PHE A 217 -13.03 14.36 5.33
CA PHE A 217 -12.36 14.13 6.59
C PHE A 217 -10.93 14.68 6.59
N TYR A 218 -10.13 14.37 5.56
CA TYR A 218 -8.77 14.89 5.46
C TYR A 218 -8.73 16.41 5.30
N TYR A 219 -9.65 16.99 4.52
CA TYR A 219 -9.78 18.45 4.41
C TYR A 219 -10.07 19.09 5.78
N ASP A 220 -11.07 18.58 6.50
CA ASP A 220 -11.46 19.10 7.81
C ASP A 220 -10.31 18.97 8.82
N ALA A 221 -9.57 17.86 8.79
CA ALA A 221 -8.47 17.57 9.72
C ALA A 221 -7.31 18.56 9.57
N TRP A 222 -6.95 18.93 8.35
CA TRP A 222 -5.86 19.90 8.09
C TRP A 222 -6.29 21.35 8.26
N GLU A 223 -7.53 21.67 7.91
CA GLU A 223 -8.05 23.04 7.96
C GLU A 223 -8.63 23.37 9.34
N ASN A 224 -8.52 22.44 10.32
CA ASN A 224 -9.07 22.54 11.68
C ASN A 224 -10.55 22.94 11.70
N LYS A 225 -11.32 22.45 10.74
CA LYS A 225 -12.76 22.72 10.65
C LYS A 225 -13.51 21.59 11.36
N ASP A 226 -14.42 21.95 12.25
CA ASP A 226 -15.44 21.06 12.82
C ASP A 226 -14.99 19.89 13.72
N PHE A 227 -13.75 19.85 14.18
CA PHE A 227 -13.38 18.93 15.27
C PHE A 227 -13.58 19.63 16.62
N ASN A 228 -14.45 19.09 17.47
CA ASN A 228 -14.47 19.38 18.91
C ASN A 228 -13.21 18.82 19.63
N THR A 229 -12.12 18.59 18.89
CA THR A 229 -10.90 17.94 19.33
C THR A 229 -9.69 18.61 18.68
N SER A 230 -8.54 18.55 19.36
CA SER A 230 -7.27 19.02 18.81
C SER A 230 -6.67 17.90 17.96
N ILE A 231 -6.50 18.15 16.66
CA ILE A 231 -5.89 17.21 15.72
C ILE A 231 -4.41 17.57 15.53
N ASN A 232 -3.53 16.60 15.74
CA ASN A 232 -2.12 16.70 15.42
C ASN A 232 -1.81 15.86 14.18
N ILE A 233 -1.12 16.45 13.21
CA ILE A 233 -0.81 15.81 11.93
C ILE A 233 0.69 15.77 11.75
N LEU A 234 1.23 14.56 11.57
CA LEU A 234 2.65 14.32 11.40
C LEU A 234 2.91 13.47 10.15
N TRP A 235 3.85 13.92 9.34
CA TRP A 235 4.47 13.12 8.30
C TRP A 235 5.81 12.61 8.79
N LYS A 236 5.97 11.29 8.85
CA LYS A 236 7.21 10.63 9.27
C LYS A 236 7.85 9.88 8.08
N PRO A 237 8.98 10.38 7.53
CA PRO A 237 9.78 9.62 6.58
C PRO A 237 10.14 8.23 7.13
N LEU A 238 10.04 7.21 6.28
CA LEU A 238 10.52 5.86 6.61
C LEU A 238 12.01 5.69 6.30
N TYR A 239 12.58 6.63 5.55
CA TYR A 239 13.98 6.66 5.11
C TYR A 239 14.56 8.04 5.32
N GLU A 240 15.89 8.16 5.23
CA GLU A 240 16.59 9.42 5.39
C GLU A 240 16.33 10.36 4.20
N PHE A 241 15.35 11.26 4.37
CA PHE A 241 15.13 12.43 3.52
C PHE A 241 14.37 13.53 4.27
N ASP A 242 14.53 14.77 3.81
CA ASP A 242 13.85 15.94 4.38
C ASP A 242 12.42 16.06 3.83
N ALA A 243 11.42 15.90 4.72
CA ALA A 243 10.01 16.15 4.45
C ALA A 243 9.43 17.29 5.31
N SER A 244 10.28 18.12 5.93
CA SER A 244 9.86 19.16 6.87
C SER A 244 8.96 20.23 6.25
N PHE A 245 9.01 20.40 4.93
CA PHE A 245 8.12 21.31 4.21
C PHE A 245 6.63 20.92 4.34
N LEU A 246 6.31 19.63 4.50
CA LEU A 246 4.94 19.15 4.68
C LEU A 246 4.31 19.64 5.98
N ALA A 247 5.11 19.83 7.03
CA ALA A 247 4.64 20.35 8.31
C ALA A 247 4.39 21.87 8.28
N LYS A 248 5.01 22.58 7.33
CA LYS A 248 4.91 24.04 7.18
C LYS A 248 3.90 24.47 6.12
N SER A 249 3.32 23.52 5.38
CA SER A 249 2.48 23.78 4.23
C SER A 249 1.09 23.17 4.42
N THR A 250 0.05 23.90 4.05
CA THR A 250 -1.29 23.34 3.93
C THR A 250 -1.41 22.61 2.58
N PRO A 251 -2.02 21.42 2.52
CA PRO A 251 -2.33 20.78 1.27
C PRO A 251 -3.14 21.67 0.33
N TYR A 252 -2.85 21.57 -0.96
CA TYR A 252 -3.59 22.22 -2.02
C TYR A 252 -4.92 21.51 -2.29
N LYS A 253 -4.92 20.17 -2.33
CA LYS A 253 -6.10 19.33 -2.61
C LYS A 253 -6.07 18.00 -1.84
N TYR A 254 -7.26 17.44 -1.64
CA TYR A 254 -7.51 16.13 -1.03
C TYR A 254 -8.39 15.33 -1.98
N ILE A 255 -7.92 14.20 -2.48
CA ILE A 255 -8.61 13.41 -3.50
C ILE A 255 -8.69 11.95 -3.06
N ASN A 256 -9.89 11.40 -3.03
CA ASN A 256 -10.10 9.98 -2.84
C ASN A 256 -10.60 9.32 -4.13
N LEU A 257 -10.01 8.19 -4.48
CA LEU A 257 -10.61 7.22 -5.39
C LEU A 257 -11.20 6.09 -4.54
N ARG A 258 -12.52 5.88 -4.62
CA ARG A 258 -13.25 4.98 -3.73
C ARG A 258 -13.89 3.84 -4.50
N TRP A 259 -13.71 2.63 -4.01
CA TRP A 259 -14.47 1.45 -4.41
C TRP A 259 -15.44 1.06 -3.31
N ASP A 260 -16.74 1.10 -3.63
CA ASP A 260 -17.81 0.76 -2.70
C ASP A 260 -18.72 -0.28 -3.33
N LEU A 261 -18.65 -1.52 -2.83
CA LEU A 261 -19.40 -2.67 -3.34
C LEU A 261 -20.92 -2.49 -3.22
N THR A 262 -21.40 -1.56 -2.39
CA THR A 262 -22.83 -1.33 -2.18
C THR A 262 -23.43 -0.38 -3.23
N ARG A 263 -22.60 0.30 -4.02
CA ARG A 263 -23.02 1.34 -4.96
C ARG A 263 -23.01 0.82 -6.40
N LYS A 264 -24.03 1.19 -7.16
CA LYS A 264 -24.25 0.70 -8.54
C LYS A 264 -23.85 1.69 -9.64
N LEU A 265 -23.57 2.94 -9.29
CA LEU A 265 -23.23 3.99 -10.24
C LEU A 265 -22.00 4.77 -9.75
N PRO A 266 -21.10 5.21 -10.65
CA PRO A 266 -20.01 6.10 -10.28
C PRO A 266 -20.59 7.44 -9.79
N LEU A 267 -19.92 8.05 -8.82
CA LEU A 267 -20.33 9.31 -8.21
C LEU A 267 -19.11 10.20 -8.02
N PHE A 268 -19.31 11.50 -8.22
CA PHE A 268 -18.31 12.52 -7.92
C PHE A 268 -18.87 13.45 -6.84
N GLY A 269 -18.13 13.57 -5.73
CA GLY A 269 -18.37 14.55 -4.70
C GLY A 269 -17.26 15.61 -4.72
N ALA A 270 -17.64 16.88 -4.56
CA ALA A 270 -16.72 17.99 -4.41
C ALA A 270 -17.13 18.83 -3.19
N TYR A 271 -16.14 19.34 -2.45
CA TYR A 271 -16.36 20.22 -1.31
C TYR A 271 -15.30 21.32 -1.27
N ASN A 272 -15.76 22.58 -1.15
CA ASN A 272 -14.95 23.80 -1.06
C ASN A 272 -13.85 23.91 -2.13
N ASP A 273 -14.08 23.34 -3.31
CA ASP A 273 -13.10 23.23 -4.41
C ASP A 273 -11.72 22.70 -3.99
N LYS A 274 -11.63 21.99 -2.86
CA LYS A 274 -10.37 21.47 -2.30
C LYS A 274 -10.41 19.98 -2.06
N SER A 275 -11.60 19.45 -1.82
CA SER A 275 -11.81 18.04 -1.49
C SER A 275 -12.67 17.37 -2.54
N PHE A 276 -12.19 16.24 -3.06
CA PHE A 276 -12.83 15.50 -4.13
C PHE A 276 -12.89 14.01 -3.80
N GLU A 277 -14.05 13.39 -3.98
CA GLU A 277 -14.20 11.94 -3.89
C GLU A 277 -14.79 11.42 -5.19
N TYR A 278 -14.15 10.41 -5.77
CA TYR A 278 -14.60 9.77 -6.99
C TYR A 278 -14.85 8.29 -6.73
N LEU A 279 -16.10 7.88 -6.81
CA LEU A 279 -16.52 6.50 -6.68
C LEU A 279 -16.42 5.80 -8.03
N VAL A 280 -15.68 4.70 -8.09
CA VAL A 280 -15.55 3.84 -9.27
C VAL A 280 -16.21 2.49 -9.04
N LEU A 281 -16.77 1.94 -10.11
CA LEU A 281 -17.38 0.60 -10.10
C LEU A 281 -16.36 -0.50 -10.32
N ASP A 282 -15.33 -0.23 -11.13
CA ASP A 282 -14.20 -1.13 -11.34
C ASP A 282 -12.91 -0.48 -10.86
N PHE A 283 -12.44 -0.96 -9.71
CA PHE A 283 -11.23 -0.47 -9.06
C PHE A 283 -10.04 -1.33 -9.49
N ASP A 284 -9.37 -1.01 -10.59
CA ASP A 284 -8.35 -1.87 -11.22
C ASP A 284 -7.32 -2.37 -10.20
N ILE A 285 -6.89 -3.63 -10.30
CA ILE A 285 -5.88 -4.20 -9.38
C ILE A 285 -4.52 -3.51 -9.52
N ASP A 286 -4.21 -2.96 -10.69
CA ASP A 286 -2.99 -2.23 -10.98
C ASP A 286 -3.02 -0.84 -10.33
N PRO A 287 -2.16 -0.57 -9.33
CA PRO A 287 -2.13 0.71 -8.63
C PRO A 287 -1.68 1.86 -9.54
N LEU A 288 -0.89 1.60 -10.58
CA LEU A 288 -0.45 2.64 -11.51
C LEU A 288 -1.59 3.12 -12.41
N LYS A 289 -2.48 2.22 -12.83
CA LYS A 289 -3.70 2.63 -13.55
C LYS A 289 -4.61 3.47 -12.67
N ARG A 290 -4.76 3.12 -11.39
CA ARG A 290 -5.54 3.93 -10.44
C ARG A 290 -4.89 5.28 -10.14
N LEU A 291 -3.56 5.32 -10.03
CA LEU A 291 -2.80 6.57 -9.94
C LEU A 291 -3.02 7.46 -11.17
N ASN A 292 -3.01 6.89 -12.38
CA ASN A 292 -3.32 7.65 -13.60
C ASN A 292 -4.73 8.24 -13.55
N THR A 293 -5.73 7.47 -13.12
CA THR A 293 -7.10 7.97 -12.91
C THR A 293 -7.13 9.14 -11.92
N LEU A 294 -6.41 9.03 -10.79
CA LEU A 294 -6.28 10.12 -9.82
C LEU A 294 -5.64 11.38 -10.42
N ILE A 295 -4.57 11.22 -11.19
CA ILE A 295 -3.89 12.34 -11.87
C ILE A 295 -4.83 13.02 -12.88
N GLU A 296 -5.63 12.26 -13.63
CA GLU A 296 -6.62 12.84 -14.55
C GLU A 296 -7.73 13.60 -13.82
N ILE A 297 -8.19 13.09 -12.66
CA ILE A 297 -9.14 13.81 -11.80
C ILE A 297 -8.52 15.14 -11.32
N ILE A 298 -7.26 15.11 -10.88
CA ILE A 298 -6.52 16.32 -10.46
C ILE A 298 -6.45 17.32 -11.62
N LYS A 299 -6.03 16.89 -12.82
CA LYS A 299 -5.95 17.76 -14.01
C LYS A 299 -7.27 18.41 -14.36
N LYS A 300 -8.38 17.68 -14.23
CA LYS A 300 -9.72 18.15 -14.62
C LYS A 300 -10.35 19.11 -13.60
N HIS A 301 -10.08 18.92 -12.31
CA HIS A 301 -10.83 19.59 -11.23
C HIS A 301 -9.97 20.45 -10.30
N SER A 302 -8.64 20.43 -10.45
CA SER A 302 -7.73 21.11 -9.53
C SER A 302 -6.88 22.20 -10.15
N ILE A 303 -6.80 22.28 -11.49
CA ILE A 303 -5.89 23.18 -12.22
C ILE A 303 -6.57 23.73 -13.45
#